data_AF-A0A397W477-F1
#
_entry.id   AF-A0A397W477-F1
#
_cell.length_a   1.000
_cell.length_b   1.000
_cell.length_c   1.000
_cell.angle_alpha   90.00
_cell.angle_beta   90.00
_cell.angle_gamma   90.00
#
_symmetry.space_group_name_H-M   'P 1'
#
loop_
_entity.id
_entity.type
_entity.pdbx_description
1 polymer ?
#
loop_
_entity_poly.entity_id
_entity_poly.type
_entity_poly.pdbx_seq_one_letter_code
_entity_poly.pdbx_strand_id
1 'polypeptide(L)'
;MVEITGAYFAMIIGVAQSVFSFLVILGFFVFAFAHSLHILLRPITNFSLSQPSHTNNPNDPWNLVNAYYSISGDGTVSKNATLTELPNTSTNMFTMLHTAVLAVYLMLTGDSTYLSFWTLTDDVTLALLIVSFSFFTTIYLMNLFIGLLSNAIPETNRKELFLFQKAKFLAEIELFYMLPYQRRKNNWFPEIIIYRFHIDEFLDIIKKIKNNKWDGINDKPFLSETLLEHTNIKMESEDEKVKDISHIINEKIQDLRNNDEKAIRELKKFFSEEIEKLKTIMTELREEE
;
A
#
# COMPACT_ATOMS: atom_id res chain seq x y z
N MET A 1 -25.65 -4.78 -12.80
CA MET A 1 -24.57 -5.70 -13.21
C MET A 1 -23.28 -4.93 -13.52
N VAL A 2 -23.31 -3.95 -14.44
CA VAL A 2 -22.14 -3.11 -14.81
C VAL A 2 -21.53 -2.33 -13.63
N GLU A 3 -22.35 -1.84 -12.69
CA GLU A 3 -21.85 -1.09 -11.52
C GLU A 3 -21.07 -1.96 -10.53
N ILE A 4 -21.50 -3.22 -10.32
CA ILE A 4 -20.81 -4.15 -9.43
C ILE A 4 -19.46 -4.54 -10.03
N THR A 5 -19.43 -4.89 -11.32
CA THR A 5 -18.19 -5.21 -12.04
C THR A 5 -17.24 -4.01 -12.10
N GLY A 6 -17.79 -2.80 -12.27
CA GLY A 6 -17.02 -1.56 -12.29
C GLY A 6 -16.31 -1.28 -10.96
N ALA A 7 -16.98 -1.53 -9.83
CA ALA A 7 -16.38 -1.35 -8.51
C ALA A 7 -15.18 -2.29 -8.28
N TYR A 8 -15.31 -3.56 -8.69
CA TYR A 8 -14.19 -4.52 -8.63
C TYR A 8 -13.03 -4.11 -9.54
N PHE A 9 -13.31 -3.64 -10.75
CA PHE A 9 -12.27 -3.18 -11.66
C PHE A 9 -11.51 -1.97 -11.10
N ALA A 10 -12.23 -1.03 -10.50
CA ALA A 10 -11.62 0.13 -9.87
C ALA A 10 -10.75 -0.24 -8.66
N MET A 11 -11.20 -1.20 -7.86
CA MET A 11 -10.42 -1.78 -6.78
C MET A 11 -9.14 -2.43 -7.32
N ILE A 12 -9.22 -3.27 -8.36
CA ILE A 12 -8.05 -3.92 -8.97
C ILE A 12 -7.03 -2.88 -9.46
N ILE A 13 -7.48 -1.84 -10.17
CA ILE A 13 -6.59 -0.77 -10.65
C ILE A 13 -5.99 0.01 -9.50
N GLY A 14 -6.79 0.37 -8.49
CA GLY A 14 -6.32 1.11 -7.33
C GLY A 14 -5.25 0.33 -6.56
N VAL A 15 -5.51 -0.96 -6.31
CA VAL A 15 -4.54 -1.86 -5.68
C VAL A 15 -3.28 -1.96 -6.54
N ALA A 16 -3.39 -2.18 -7.85
CA ALA A 16 -2.25 -2.25 -8.75
C ALA A 16 -1.37 -0.99 -8.71
N GLN A 17 -1.98 0.20 -8.69
CA GLN A 17 -1.24 1.47 -8.55
C GLN A 17 -0.53 1.57 -7.20
N SER A 18 -1.18 1.16 -6.11
CA SER A 18 -0.59 1.23 -4.77
C SER A 18 0.63 0.32 -4.60
N VAL A 19 0.65 -0.84 -5.25
CA VAL A 19 1.75 -1.82 -5.13
C VAL A 19 2.76 -1.75 -6.28
N PHE A 20 2.59 -0.82 -7.23
CA PHE A 20 3.44 -0.74 -8.42
C PHE A 20 4.93 -0.54 -8.08
N SER A 21 5.24 0.35 -7.14
CA SER A 21 6.61 0.57 -6.68
C SER A 21 7.25 -0.70 -6.12
N PHE A 22 6.47 -1.55 -5.46
CA PHE A 22 6.95 -2.84 -4.96
C PHE A 22 7.26 -3.82 -6.10
N LEU A 23 6.42 -3.87 -7.15
CA LEU A 23 6.67 -4.73 -8.32
C LEU A 23 7.95 -4.36 -9.05
N VAL A 24 8.29 -3.06 -9.11
CA VAL A 24 9.56 -2.60 -9.67
C VAL A 24 10.75 -3.14 -8.85
N ILE A 25 10.68 -3.04 -7.52
CA ILE A 25 11.72 -3.58 -6.62
C ILE A 25 11.85 -5.09 -6.79
N LEU A 26 10.72 -5.82 -6.80
CA LEU A 26 10.70 -7.26 -7.03
C LEU A 26 11.35 -7.62 -8.37
N GLY A 27 11.09 -6.86 -9.43
CA GLY A 27 11.70 -7.03 -10.74
C GLY A 27 13.23 -6.91 -10.70
N PHE A 28 13.78 -5.96 -9.95
CA PHE A 28 15.23 -5.84 -9.75
C PHE A 28 15.82 -7.05 -9.01
N PHE A 29 15.14 -7.56 -7.99
CA PHE A 29 15.58 -8.77 -7.28
C PHE A 29 15.59 -9.98 -8.20
N VAL A 30 14.50 -10.22 -8.95
CA VAL A 30 14.41 -11.32 -9.92
C VAL A 30 15.53 -11.21 -10.94
N PHE A 31 15.77 -10.01 -11.48
CA PHE A 31 16.86 -9.78 -12.43
C PHE A 31 18.25 -10.06 -11.83
N ALA A 32 18.51 -9.60 -10.60
CA ALA A 32 19.80 -9.80 -9.93
C ALA A 32 20.10 -11.29 -9.68
N PHE A 33 19.12 -12.04 -9.19
CA PHE A 33 19.27 -13.49 -9.01
C PHE A 33 19.39 -14.23 -10.35
N ALA A 34 18.59 -13.85 -11.35
CA ALA A 34 18.67 -14.45 -12.68
C ALA A 34 20.04 -14.21 -13.32
N HIS A 35 20.57 -13.01 -13.22
CA HIS A 35 21.90 -12.68 -13.72
C HIS A 35 23.00 -13.45 -12.97
N SER A 36 22.88 -13.58 -11.65
CA SER A 36 23.85 -14.33 -10.84
C SER A 36 23.85 -15.83 -11.18
N LEU A 37 22.67 -16.44 -11.25
CA LEU A 37 22.51 -17.84 -11.66
C LEU A 37 22.93 -18.06 -13.12
N HIS A 38 22.65 -17.10 -14.01
CA HIS A 38 23.12 -17.15 -15.39
C HIS A 38 24.65 -17.21 -15.45
N ILE A 39 25.36 -16.37 -14.69
CA ILE A 39 26.83 -16.41 -14.66
C ILE A 39 27.34 -17.73 -14.10
N LEU A 40 26.72 -18.24 -13.03
CA LEU A 40 27.16 -19.44 -12.32
C LEU A 40 26.90 -20.73 -13.11
N LEU A 41 25.72 -20.84 -13.75
CA LEU A 41 25.20 -22.08 -14.34
C LEU A 41 25.28 -22.09 -15.87
N ARG A 42 25.83 -21.04 -16.50
CA ARG A 42 26.05 -21.02 -17.95
C ARG A 42 27.17 -21.98 -18.36
N PRO A 43 27.03 -22.69 -19.50
CA PRO A 43 28.14 -23.40 -20.12
C PRO A 43 29.24 -22.45 -20.60
N ILE A 44 30.48 -22.77 -20.27
CA ILE A 44 31.70 -22.02 -20.66
C ILE A 44 32.11 -22.37 -22.08
N THR A 45 31.84 -23.61 -22.51
CA THR A 45 32.14 -24.14 -23.83
C THR A 45 30.90 -24.13 -24.71
N ASN A 46 31.10 -23.97 -26.02
CA ASN A 46 30.01 -24.12 -26.99
C ASN A 46 29.51 -25.57 -26.97
N PHE A 47 28.19 -25.74 -26.97
CA PHE A 47 27.53 -27.04 -26.98
C PHE A 47 26.49 -27.07 -28.11
N SER A 48 26.09 -28.28 -28.49
CA SER A 48 24.98 -28.50 -29.43
C SER A 48 24.01 -29.51 -28.82
N LEU A 49 22.71 -29.26 -28.90
CA LEU A 49 21.70 -30.20 -28.40
C LEU A 49 21.55 -31.44 -29.31
N SER A 50 21.98 -31.36 -30.57
CA SER A 50 21.85 -32.47 -31.53
C SER A 50 23.01 -33.46 -31.48
N GLN A 51 24.14 -33.10 -30.87
CA GLN A 51 25.35 -33.91 -30.84
C GLN A 51 26.00 -33.89 -29.45
N PRO A 52 26.36 -35.05 -28.89
CA PRO A 52 26.98 -35.13 -27.58
C PRO A 52 28.33 -34.41 -27.55
N SER A 53 28.52 -33.66 -26.48
CA SER A 53 29.71 -32.88 -26.19
C SER A 53 30.43 -33.52 -25.00
N HIS A 54 31.60 -34.13 -25.23
CA HIS A 54 32.42 -34.71 -24.16
C HIS A 54 33.28 -33.64 -23.48
N THR A 55 32.67 -32.53 -23.08
CA THR A 55 33.39 -31.46 -22.37
C THR A 55 33.41 -31.75 -20.87
N ASN A 56 34.49 -31.37 -20.18
CA ASN A 56 34.57 -31.42 -18.72
C ASN A 56 33.77 -30.28 -18.05
N ASN A 57 32.82 -29.67 -18.75
CA ASN A 57 32.06 -28.55 -18.23
C ASN A 57 30.85 -29.06 -17.42
N PRO A 58 30.77 -28.81 -16.11
CA PRO A 58 29.65 -29.31 -15.29
C PRO A 58 28.28 -28.75 -15.71
N ASN A 59 28.25 -27.61 -16.40
CA ASN A 59 27.01 -26.94 -16.80
C ASN A 59 26.58 -27.27 -18.25
N ASP A 60 27.35 -28.06 -19.00
CA ASP A 60 26.94 -28.52 -20.34
C ASP A 60 25.67 -29.39 -20.22
N PRO A 61 24.60 -29.12 -20.99
CA PRO A 61 23.36 -29.90 -20.92
C PRO A 61 23.56 -31.42 -21.04
N TRP A 62 24.59 -31.88 -21.76
CA TRP A 62 24.90 -33.31 -21.87
C TRP A 62 25.43 -33.94 -20.58
N ASN A 63 25.97 -33.14 -19.66
CA ASN A 63 26.46 -33.60 -18.36
C ASN A 63 25.40 -33.51 -17.25
N LEU A 64 24.28 -32.83 -17.53
CA LEU A 64 23.17 -32.61 -16.57
C LEU A 64 22.06 -33.66 -16.68
N VAL A 65 21.92 -34.30 -17.84
CA VAL A 65 20.91 -35.33 -18.10
C VAL A 65 21.25 -36.66 -17.44
N ASN A 66 20.24 -37.50 -17.21
CA ASN A 66 20.47 -38.81 -16.61
C ASN A 66 21.28 -39.72 -17.54
N ALA A 67 22.27 -40.39 -16.95
CA ALA A 67 23.06 -41.42 -17.59
C ALA A 67 22.76 -42.78 -16.95
N TYR A 68 22.45 -43.77 -17.78
CA TYR A 68 22.10 -45.12 -17.36
C TYR A 68 23.28 -46.07 -17.56
N TYR A 69 23.70 -46.73 -16.49
CA TYR A 69 24.81 -47.68 -16.49
C TYR A 69 24.26 -49.11 -16.45
N SER A 70 24.78 -49.97 -17.31
CA SER A 70 24.46 -51.40 -17.26
C SER A 70 25.07 -52.06 -16.03
N ILE A 71 24.30 -52.95 -15.40
CA ILE A 71 24.75 -53.81 -14.31
C ILE A 71 24.93 -55.22 -14.86
N SER A 72 26.13 -55.76 -14.71
CA SER A 72 26.47 -57.14 -15.10
C SER A 72 25.83 -58.16 -14.15
N GLY A 73 25.72 -59.43 -14.58
CA GLY A 73 25.11 -60.50 -13.77
C GLY A 73 25.82 -60.82 -12.45
N ASP A 74 27.07 -60.37 -12.29
CA ASP A 74 27.87 -60.46 -11.07
C ASP A 74 27.71 -59.25 -10.13
N GLY A 75 26.82 -58.29 -10.48
CA GLY A 75 26.56 -57.07 -9.73
C GLY A 75 27.55 -55.94 -10.00
N THR A 76 28.51 -56.11 -10.93
CA THR A 76 29.44 -55.03 -11.30
C THR A 76 28.76 -53.98 -12.18
N VAL A 77 28.94 -52.70 -11.85
CA VAL A 77 28.43 -51.57 -12.65
C VAL A 77 29.45 -51.19 -13.71
N SER A 78 29.02 -51.06 -14.97
CA SER A 78 29.88 -50.56 -16.05
C SER A 78 30.43 -49.18 -15.72
N LYS A 79 31.71 -48.93 -16.02
CA LYS A 79 32.33 -47.59 -15.84
C LYS A 79 31.79 -46.55 -16.82
N ASN A 80 31.30 -47.00 -17.97
CA ASN A 80 30.75 -46.12 -19.01
C ASN A 80 29.24 -46.27 -19.05
N ALA A 81 28.54 -45.15 -19.22
CA ALA A 81 27.11 -45.12 -19.43
C ALA A 81 26.74 -45.84 -20.73
N THR A 82 25.67 -46.62 -20.68
CA THR A 82 25.11 -47.37 -21.82
C THR A 82 24.15 -46.49 -22.62
N LEU A 83 23.35 -45.68 -21.93
CA LEU A 83 22.38 -44.75 -22.51
C LEU A 83 22.43 -43.41 -21.76
N THR A 84 22.19 -42.32 -22.47
CA THR A 84 22.05 -40.98 -21.90
C THR A 84 20.78 -40.35 -22.44
N GLU A 85 20.00 -39.69 -21.59
CA GLU A 85 18.83 -38.94 -22.06
C GLU A 85 19.24 -37.80 -23.00
N LEU A 86 18.37 -37.44 -23.93
CA LEU A 86 18.64 -36.35 -24.87
C LEU A 86 18.36 -35.00 -24.17
N PRO A 87 19.34 -34.09 -24.06
CA PRO A 87 19.10 -32.78 -23.48
C PRO A 87 18.21 -31.94 -24.38
N ASN A 88 17.45 -31.05 -23.76
CA ASN A 88 16.61 -30.08 -24.44
C ASN A 88 16.91 -28.66 -23.94
N THR A 89 16.18 -27.68 -24.46
CA THR A 89 16.36 -26.27 -24.08
C THR A 89 16.05 -25.98 -22.62
N SER A 90 15.22 -26.79 -21.96
CA SER A 90 14.90 -26.67 -20.54
C SER A 90 15.89 -27.38 -19.60
N THR A 91 16.75 -28.27 -20.11
CA THR A 91 17.78 -28.95 -19.32
C THR A 91 18.73 -27.96 -18.64
N ASN A 92 19.10 -26.88 -19.33
CA ASN A 92 19.80 -25.75 -18.72
C ASN A 92 19.19 -24.42 -19.20
N MET A 93 18.20 -23.93 -18.43
CA MET A 93 17.59 -22.63 -18.69
C MET A 93 18.51 -21.44 -18.39
N PHE A 94 19.68 -21.66 -17.77
CA PHE A 94 20.64 -20.60 -17.46
C PHE A 94 21.66 -20.37 -18.58
N THR A 95 21.50 -21.04 -19.73
CA THR A 95 22.33 -20.83 -20.93
C THR A 95 22.21 -19.42 -21.49
N MET A 96 21.01 -18.82 -21.46
CA MET A 96 20.73 -17.47 -21.94
C MET A 96 20.12 -16.61 -20.83
N LEU A 97 20.36 -15.30 -20.85
CA LEU A 97 19.87 -14.40 -19.80
C LEU A 97 18.33 -14.36 -19.74
N HIS A 98 17.63 -14.35 -20.88
CA HIS A 98 16.18 -14.28 -20.91
C HIS A 98 15.50 -15.55 -20.38
N THR A 99 16.07 -16.74 -20.67
CA THR A 99 15.61 -18.00 -20.10
C THR A 99 15.95 -18.11 -18.62
N ALA A 100 17.08 -17.53 -18.17
CA ALA A 100 17.43 -17.46 -16.75
C ALA A 100 16.44 -16.60 -15.98
N VAL A 101 16.03 -15.45 -16.53
CA VAL A 101 14.99 -14.59 -15.93
C VAL A 101 13.67 -15.34 -15.82
N LEU A 102 13.28 -16.10 -16.85
CA LEU A 102 12.08 -16.94 -16.83
C LEU A 102 12.18 -18.03 -15.76
N ALA A 103 13.31 -18.73 -15.65
CA ALA A 103 13.52 -19.76 -14.63
C ALA A 103 13.40 -19.19 -13.21
N VAL A 104 14.01 -18.04 -12.93
CA VAL A 104 13.91 -17.39 -11.62
C VAL A 104 12.49 -16.89 -11.33
N TYR A 105 11.77 -16.40 -12.34
CA TYR A 105 10.35 -16.08 -12.19
C TYR A 105 9.52 -17.32 -11.82
N LEU A 106 9.75 -18.47 -12.46
CA LEU A 106 9.06 -19.72 -12.11
C LEU A 106 9.44 -20.20 -10.70
N MET A 107 10.71 -20.05 -10.30
CA MET A 107 11.16 -20.31 -8.93
C MET A 107 10.44 -19.43 -7.90
N LEU A 108 10.07 -18.20 -8.26
CA LEU A 108 9.27 -17.31 -7.41
C LEU A 108 7.89 -17.91 -7.06
N THR A 109 7.32 -18.69 -7.99
CA THR A 109 6.05 -19.39 -7.80
C THR A 109 6.20 -20.72 -7.05
N GLY A 110 7.42 -21.09 -6.70
CA GLY A 110 7.77 -22.33 -5.99
C GLY A 110 8.24 -23.48 -6.89
N ASP A 111 8.31 -23.29 -8.21
CA ASP A 111 8.81 -24.31 -9.14
C ASP A 111 10.36 -24.31 -9.19
N SER A 112 10.97 -25.29 -8.53
CA SER A 112 12.43 -25.48 -8.50
C SER A 112 12.94 -26.52 -9.48
N THR A 113 12.10 -27.01 -10.41
CA THR A 113 12.46 -28.07 -11.36
C THR A 113 13.72 -27.72 -12.16
N TYR A 114 13.91 -26.44 -12.50
CA TYR A 114 15.06 -25.99 -13.27
C TYR A 114 16.39 -26.03 -12.52
N LEU A 115 16.39 -26.26 -11.20
CA LEU A 115 17.60 -26.42 -10.39
C LEU A 115 17.90 -27.88 -10.05
N SER A 116 16.98 -28.81 -10.33
CA SER A 116 17.14 -30.22 -9.95
C SER A 116 18.26 -30.94 -10.71
N PHE A 117 18.78 -30.33 -11.77
CA PHE A 117 19.91 -30.84 -12.54
C PHE A 117 21.26 -30.68 -11.82
N TRP A 118 21.34 -29.86 -10.77
CA TRP A 118 22.55 -29.65 -9.99
C TRP A 118 22.42 -30.20 -8.58
N THR A 119 23.49 -30.85 -8.10
CA THR A 119 23.60 -31.29 -6.71
C THR A 119 24.00 -30.12 -5.81
N LEU A 120 23.10 -29.70 -4.91
CA LEU A 120 23.36 -28.59 -3.98
C LEU A 120 24.47 -28.86 -2.96
N THR A 121 24.87 -30.12 -2.77
CA THR A 121 25.99 -30.47 -1.88
C THR A 121 27.35 -30.19 -2.49
N ASP A 122 27.42 -30.12 -3.82
CA ASP A 122 28.69 -30.10 -4.55
C ASP A 122 29.13 -28.65 -4.85
N ASP A 123 28.17 -27.72 -4.92
CA ASP A 123 28.42 -26.29 -5.12
C ASP A 123 27.84 -25.45 -3.97
N VAL A 124 28.71 -25.06 -3.05
CA VAL A 124 28.39 -24.20 -1.90
C VAL A 124 27.88 -22.83 -2.35
N THR A 125 28.37 -22.32 -3.48
CA THR A 125 27.96 -21.00 -4.02
C THR A 125 26.52 -21.06 -4.50
N LEU A 126 26.18 -22.12 -5.24
CA LEU A 126 24.81 -22.37 -5.70
C LEU A 126 23.85 -22.55 -4.51
N ALA A 127 24.25 -23.36 -3.53
CA ALA A 127 23.46 -23.59 -2.32
C ALA A 127 23.19 -22.28 -1.56
N LEU A 128 24.22 -21.46 -1.35
CA LEU A 128 24.08 -20.16 -0.70
C LEU A 128 23.13 -19.24 -1.47
N LEU A 129 23.26 -19.20 -2.80
CA LEU A 129 22.43 -18.36 -3.66
C LEU A 129 20.95 -18.78 -3.61
N ILE A 130 20.65 -20.08 -3.60
CA ILE A 130 19.28 -20.61 -3.50
C ILE A 130 18.67 -20.39 -2.12
N VAL A 131 19.44 -20.61 -1.05
CA VAL A 131 18.97 -20.33 0.32
C VAL A 131 18.67 -18.83 0.47
N SER A 132 19.57 -17.97 -0.02
CA SER A 132 19.37 -16.52 -0.02
C SER A 132 18.16 -16.12 -0.84
N PHE A 133 18.01 -16.67 -2.05
CA PHE A 133 16.84 -16.44 -2.90
C PHE A 133 15.55 -16.77 -2.16
N SER A 134 15.42 -17.99 -1.63
CA SER A 134 14.22 -18.44 -0.91
C SER A 134 13.87 -17.55 0.29
N PHE A 135 14.89 -17.13 1.07
CA PHE A 135 14.67 -16.22 2.18
C PHE A 135 14.14 -14.86 1.72
N PHE A 136 14.79 -14.22 0.74
CA PHE A 136 14.38 -12.90 0.28
C PHE A 136 13.05 -12.94 -0.48
N THR A 137 12.82 -13.92 -1.34
CA THR A 137 11.65 -13.93 -2.21
C THR A 137 10.45 -14.55 -1.54
N THR A 138 10.53 -15.82 -1.13
CA THR A 138 9.42 -16.58 -0.58
C THR A 138 9.04 -16.11 0.83
N ILE A 139 10.03 -15.92 1.71
CA ILE A 139 9.75 -15.56 3.12
C ILE A 139 9.50 -14.07 3.27
N TYR A 140 10.30 -13.21 2.62
CA TYR A 140 10.21 -11.77 2.83
C TYR A 140 9.32 -11.07 1.80
N LEU A 141 9.68 -11.09 0.51
CA LEU A 141 9.01 -10.29 -0.51
C LEU A 141 7.57 -10.74 -0.80
N MET A 142 7.29 -12.03 -0.97
CA MET A 142 5.93 -12.51 -1.24
C MET A 142 4.99 -12.26 -0.06
N ASN A 143 5.46 -12.47 1.17
CA ASN A 143 4.67 -12.18 2.37
C ASN A 143 4.44 -10.67 2.56
N LEU A 144 5.46 -9.85 2.28
CA LEU A 144 5.32 -8.39 2.27
C LEU A 144 4.33 -7.94 1.18
N PHE A 145 4.38 -8.55 0.00
CA PHE A 145 3.47 -8.25 -1.11
C PHE A 145 2.02 -8.53 -0.72
N ILE A 146 1.76 -9.69 -0.10
CA ILE A 146 0.43 -10.05 0.43
C ILE A 146 -0.02 -9.03 1.49
N GLY A 147 0.88 -8.61 2.39
CA GLY A 147 0.59 -7.58 3.39
C GLY A 147 0.23 -6.22 2.77
N LEU A 148 0.96 -5.80 1.73
CA LEU A 148 0.66 -4.58 0.98
C LEU A 148 -0.68 -4.65 0.27
N LEU A 149 -0.99 -5.78 -0.40
CA LEU A 149 -2.29 -6.01 -1.02
C LEU A 149 -3.42 -5.95 0.02
N SER A 150 -3.24 -6.63 1.16
CA SER A 150 -4.21 -6.66 2.25
C SER A 150 -4.52 -5.25 2.79
N ASN A 151 -3.52 -4.37 2.87
CA ASN A 151 -3.70 -2.99 3.31
C ASN A 151 -4.31 -2.10 2.22
N ALA A 152 -3.99 -2.33 0.94
CA ALA A 152 -4.47 -1.50 -0.17
C ALA A 152 -5.94 -1.77 -0.55
N ILE A 153 -6.42 -3.00 -0.40
CA ILE A 153 -7.81 -3.37 -0.70
C ILE A 153 -8.83 -2.50 0.04
N PRO A 154 -8.78 -2.33 1.38
CA PRO A 154 -9.75 -1.50 2.10
C PRO A 154 -9.64 0.00 1.75
N GLU A 155 -8.45 0.52 1.44
CA GLU A 155 -8.28 1.92 1.03
C GLU A 155 -8.91 2.22 -0.33
N THR A 156 -8.86 1.24 -1.24
CA THR A 156 -9.34 1.37 -2.63
C THR A 156 -10.81 0.95 -2.80
N ASN A 157 -11.39 0.25 -1.83
CA ASN A 157 -12.81 -0.13 -1.79
C ASN A 157 -13.73 1.03 -1.39
N ARG A 158 -13.56 2.20 -2.02
CA ARG A 158 -14.33 3.41 -1.77
C ARG A 158 -15.17 3.76 -3.00
N LYS A 159 -16.46 4.03 -2.78
CA LYS A 159 -17.41 4.35 -3.87
C LYS A 159 -16.98 5.62 -4.60
N GLU A 160 -16.37 6.56 -3.89
CA GLU A 160 -15.84 7.82 -4.39
C GLU A 160 -14.72 7.57 -5.41
N LEU A 161 -13.78 6.65 -5.12
CA LEU A 161 -12.68 6.29 -6.02
C LEU A 161 -13.20 5.63 -7.30
N PHE A 162 -14.23 4.79 -7.20
CA PHE A 162 -14.88 4.19 -8.37
C PHE A 162 -15.52 5.25 -9.28
N LEU A 163 -16.34 6.14 -8.70
CA LEU A 163 -16.99 7.22 -9.45
C LEU A 163 -15.96 8.13 -10.10
N PHE A 164 -14.88 8.40 -9.37
CA PHE A 164 -13.76 9.20 -9.85
C PHE A 164 -13.05 8.55 -11.05
N GLN A 165 -12.66 7.27 -10.95
CA GLN A 165 -12.05 6.56 -12.08
C GLN A 165 -12.97 6.48 -13.28
N LYS A 166 -14.28 6.27 -13.05
CA LYS A 166 -15.29 6.30 -14.11
C LYS A 166 -15.33 7.65 -14.81
N ALA A 167 -15.28 8.75 -14.07
CA ALA A 167 -15.24 10.11 -14.63
C ALA A 167 -13.96 10.36 -15.44
N LYS A 168 -12.79 9.93 -14.92
CA LYS A 168 -11.50 10.05 -15.61
C LYS A 168 -11.51 9.30 -16.95
N PHE A 169 -11.98 8.06 -16.93
CA PHE A 169 -12.10 7.24 -18.15
C PHE A 169 -13.08 7.87 -19.15
N LEU A 170 -14.21 8.42 -18.68
CA LEU A 170 -15.16 9.09 -19.55
C LEU A 170 -14.56 10.35 -20.21
N ALA A 171 -13.80 11.14 -19.46
CA ALA A 171 -13.09 12.32 -19.99
C ALA A 171 -12.03 11.93 -21.04
N GLU A 172 -11.33 10.81 -20.83
CA GLU A 172 -10.37 10.28 -21.79
C GLU A 172 -11.04 9.82 -23.09
N ILE A 173 -12.18 9.15 -22.99
CA ILE A 173 -13.01 8.81 -24.16
C ILE A 173 -13.47 10.07 -24.88
N GLU A 174 -13.92 11.09 -24.14
CA GLU A 174 -14.37 12.36 -24.71
C GLU A 174 -13.27 13.09 -25.48
N LEU A 175 -12.06 13.09 -24.94
CA LEU A 175 -10.93 13.79 -25.53
C LEU A 175 -10.34 13.06 -26.73
N PHE A 176 -10.15 11.74 -26.64
CA PHE A 176 -9.38 10.98 -27.64
C PHE A 176 -10.22 10.13 -28.61
N TYR A 177 -11.43 9.71 -28.21
CA TYR A 177 -12.20 8.71 -28.96
C TYR A 177 -13.52 9.24 -29.54
N MET A 178 -13.97 10.43 -29.13
CA MET A 178 -15.19 11.04 -29.66
C MET A 178 -14.93 12.04 -30.78
N LEU A 179 -15.77 11.96 -31.82
CA LEU A 179 -15.75 12.93 -32.92
C LEU A 179 -16.37 14.27 -32.48
N PRO A 180 -15.97 15.41 -33.08
CA PRO A 180 -16.46 16.73 -32.67
C PRO A 180 -17.98 16.87 -32.68
N TYR A 181 -18.69 16.17 -33.57
CA TYR A 181 -20.15 16.19 -33.63
C TYR A 181 -20.81 15.40 -32.48
N GLN A 182 -20.16 14.35 -31.97
CA GLN A 182 -20.68 13.54 -30.86
C GLN A 182 -20.60 14.31 -29.54
N ARG A 183 -19.53 15.10 -29.33
CA ARG A 183 -19.38 15.93 -28.13
C ARG A 183 -20.38 17.09 -28.05
N ARG A 184 -20.92 17.52 -29.19
CA ARG A 184 -21.93 18.61 -29.27
C ARG A 184 -23.37 18.11 -29.15
N LYS A 185 -23.57 16.80 -28.94
CA LYS A 185 -24.91 16.25 -28.75
C LYS A 185 -25.41 16.52 -27.34
N ASN A 186 -26.36 17.45 -27.23
CA ASN A 186 -26.96 17.87 -25.94
C ASN A 186 -27.65 16.72 -25.18
N ASN A 187 -28.10 15.67 -25.87
CA ASN A 187 -28.70 14.50 -25.23
C ASN A 187 -27.67 13.54 -24.59
N TRP A 188 -26.38 13.66 -24.94
CA TRP A 188 -25.27 12.89 -24.35
C TRP A 188 -24.47 13.74 -23.37
N PHE A 189 -24.31 15.03 -23.66
CA PHE A 189 -23.61 16.01 -22.85
C PHE A 189 -24.57 17.15 -22.51
N PRO A 190 -25.26 17.08 -21.36
CA PRO A 190 -26.12 18.17 -20.93
C PRO A 190 -25.29 19.41 -20.60
N GLU A 191 -25.80 20.58 -20.99
CA GLU A 191 -25.14 21.87 -20.73
C GLU A 191 -25.09 22.22 -19.23
N ILE A 192 -26.06 21.72 -18.44
CA ILE A 192 -26.18 22.01 -17.00
C ILE A 192 -26.32 20.70 -16.23
N ILE A 193 -25.50 20.53 -15.19
CA ILE A 193 -25.58 19.41 -14.26
C ILE A 193 -25.86 19.96 -12.86
N ILE A 194 -27.00 19.57 -12.29
CA ILE A 194 -27.42 20.02 -10.95
C ILE A 194 -27.17 18.89 -9.95
N TYR A 195 -26.37 19.16 -8.92
CA TYR A 195 -26.11 18.25 -7.82
C TYR A 195 -26.65 18.82 -6.51
N ARG A 196 -27.15 17.93 -5.65
CA ARG A 196 -27.43 18.26 -4.25
C ARG A 196 -26.25 17.83 -3.40
N PHE A 197 -25.89 18.65 -2.43
CA PHE A 197 -24.81 18.39 -1.49
C PHE A 197 -25.16 19.00 -0.13
N HIS A 198 -24.49 18.50 0.92
CA HIS A 198 -24.57 19.08 2.24
C HIS A 198 -23.74 20.37 2.28
N ILE A 199 -24.36 21.46 2.73
CA ILE A 199 -23.72 22.79 2.77
C ILE A 199 -22.48 22.74 3.67
N ASP A 200 -22.54 22.03 4.79
CA ASP A 200 -21.45 22.00 5.78
C ASP A 200 -20.18 21.38 5.19
N GLU A 201 -20.31 20.25 4.49
CA GLU A 201 -19.21 19.58 3.77
C GLU A 201 -18.63 20.48 2.67
N PHE A 202 -19.50 21.18 1.94
CA PHE A 202 -19.06 22.11 0.89
C PHE A 202 -18.28 23.30 1.45
N LEU A 203 -18.72 23.86 2.58
CA LEU A 203 -18.01 24.94 3.25
C LEU A 203 -16.65 24.48 3.77
N ASP A 204 -16.52 23.26 4.29
CA ASP A 204 -15.22 22.68 4.70
C ASP A 204 -14.26 22.56 3.52
N ILE A 205 -14.75 22.07 2.38
CA ILE A 205 -13.98 21.99 1.13
C ILE A 205 -13.49 23.39 0.70
N ILE A 206 -14.36 24.40 0.72
CA ILE A 206 -13.98 25.79 0.38
C ILE A 206 -12.92 26.32 1.36
N LYS A 207 -13.07 26.06 2.67
CA LYS A 207 -12.07 26.45 3.68
C LYS A 207 -10.71 25.81 3.38
N LYS A 208 -10.66 24.51 3.06
CA LYS A 208 -9.41 23.82 2.68
C LYS A 208 -8.77 24.43 1.43
N ILE A 209 -9.58 24.73 0.41
CA ILE A 209 -9.13 25.35 -0.84
C ILE A 209 -8.58 26.77 -0.62
N LYS A 210 -9.23 27.58 0.21
CA LYS A 210 -8.78 28.94 0.56
C LYS A 210 -7.49 28.92 1.37
N ASN A 211 -7.36 27.98 2.29
CA ASN A 211 -6.19 27.84 3.16
C ASN A 211 -5.01 27.14 2.47
N ASN A 212 -5.10 26.85 1.15
CA ASN A 212 -4.12 26.07 0.38
C ASN A 212 -3.79 24.71 1.03
N LYS A 213 -4.75 24.11 1.75
CA LYS A 213 -4.66 22.79 2.36
C LYS A 213 -5.46 21.75 1.57
N TRP A 214 -5.52 21.92 0.26
CA TRP A 214 -6.23 20.97 -0.61
C TRP A 214 -5.47 19.65 -0.66
N ASP A 215 -6.11 18.59 -0.16
CA ASP A 215 -5.59 17.22 -0.05
C ASP A 215 -6.33 16.26 -1.00
N GLY A 216 -7.15 16.79 -1.90
CA GLY A 216 -7.86 15.98 -2.89
C GLY A 216 -6.92 15.36 -3.92
N ILE A 217 -7.38 14.27 -4.52
CA ILE A 217 -6.62 13.43 -5.48
C ILE A 217 -6.21 14.19 -6.76
N ASN A 218 -6.82 15.36 -7.01
CA ASN A 218 -6.71 16.12 -8.25
C ASN A 218 -6.25 17.57 -8.04
N ASP A 219 -6.05 18.27 -9.16
CA ASP A 219 -5.87 19.71 -9.20
C ASP A 219 -6.98 20.47 -8.47
N LYS A 220 -6.60 21.62 -7.91
CA LYS A 220 -7.49 22.52 -7.20
C LYS A 220 -8.71 22.85 -8.08
N PRO A 221 -9.94 22.57 -7.63
CA PRO A 221 -11.13 22.85 -8.42
C PRO A 221 -11.30 24.36 -8.60
N PHE A 222 -11.80 24.77 -9.76
CA PHE A 222 -12.14 26.16 -10.02
C PHE A 222 -13.38 26.56 -9.22
N LEU A 223 -13.26 27.65 -8.45
CA LEU A 223 -14.35 28.25 -7.71
C LEU A 223 -14.72 29.58 -8.37
N SER A 224 -15.96 29.72 -8.82
CA SER A 224 -16.48 30.99 -9.33
C SER A 224 -16.46 32.06 -8.23
N GLU A 225 -16.21 33.32 -8.61
CA GLU A 225 -16.28 34.48 -7.70
C GLU A 225 -17.65 34.58 -7.02
N THR A 226 -18.73 34.33 -7.76
CA THR A 226 -20.11 34.35 -7.22
C THR A 226 -20.32 33.32 -6.11
N LEU A 227 -19.67 32.15 -6.20
CA LEU A 227 -19.74 31.12 -5.17
C LEU A 227 -18.94 31.52 -3.93
N LEU A 228 -17.80 32.18 -4.11
CA LEU A 228 -16.94 32.64 -3.02
C LEU A 228 -17.60 33.76 -2.20
N GLU A 229 -18.35 34.64 -2.84
CA GLU A 229 -19.11 35.70 -2.17
C GLU A 229 -20.22 35.12 -1.27
N HIS A 230 -21.06 34.24 -1.82
CA HIS A 230 -22.15 33.62 -1.07
C HIS A 230 -21.66 32.75 0.10
N THR A 231 -20.49 32.11 -0.06
CA THR A 231 -19.92 31.25 0.99
C THR A 231 -19.23 32.07 2.08
N ASN A 232 -18.58 33.19 1.74
CA ASN A 232 -18.04 34.13 2.73
C ASN A 232 -19.12 34.69 3.65
N ILE A 233 -20.24 35.14 3.09
CA ILE A 233 -21.37 35.69 3.86
C ILE A 233 -21.87 34.65 4.88
N LYS A 234 -21.92 33.38 4.48
CA LYS A 234 -22.39 32.30 5.36
C LYS A 234 -21.37 31.96 6.45
N MET A 235 -20.07 31.92 6.13
CA MET A 235 -19.00 31.70 7.11
C MET A 235 -18.93 32.82 8.15
N GLU A 236 -19.04 34.07 7.72
CA GLU A 236 -19.05 35.23 8.62
C GLU A 236 -20.23 35.17 9.59
N SER A 237 -21.42 34.76 9.11
CA SER A 237 -22.59 34.56 9.97
C SER A 237 -22.46 33.43 10.99
N GLU A 238 -21.64 32.40 10.70
CA GLU A 238 -21.34 31.32 11.65
C GLU A 238 -20.33 31.77 12.70
N ASP A 239 -19.27 32.46 12.28
CA ASP A 239 -18.25 32.98 13.19
C ASP A 239 -18.83 34.01 14.18
N GLU A 240 -19.77 34.85 13.72
CA GLU A 240 -20.49 35.80 14.57
C GLU A 240 -21.33 35.09 15.65
N LYS A 241 -22.06 34.02 15.28
CA LYS A 241 -22.82 33.20 16.24
C LYS A 241 -21.91 32.49 17.24
N VAL A 242 -20.76 31.97 16.81
CA VAL A 242 -19.79 31.33 17.73
C VAL A 242 -19.25 32.37 18.72
N LYS A 243 -18.98 33.58 18.24
CA LYS A 243 -18.50 34.68 19.08
C LYS A 243 -19.55 35.09 20.13
N ASP A 244 -20.81 35.21 19.74
CA ASP A 244 -21.92 35.50 20.67
C ASP A 244 -22.08 34.41 21.74
N ILE A 245 -22.03 33.14 21.34
CA ILE A 245 -22.09 32.01 22.27
C ILE A 245 -20.89 32.04 23.23
N SER A 246 -19.68 32.33 22.72
CA SER A 246 -18.49 32.43 23.56
C SER A 246 -18.58 33.57 24.58
N HIS A 247 -19.19 34.70 24.20
CA HIS A 247 -19.45 35.81 25.11
C HIS A 247 -20.41 35.41 26.23
N ILE A 248 -21.54 34.77 25.87
CA ILE A 248 -22.54 34.29 26.84
C ILE A 248 -21.93 33.27 27.82
N ILE A 249 -21.10 32.35 27.33
CA ILE A 249 -20.44 31.35 28.17
C ILE A 249 -19.47 32.03 29.14
N ASN A 250 -18.64 32.96 28.66
CA ASN A 250 -17.68 33.67 29.49
C ASN A 250 -18.35 34.51 30.59
N GLU A 251 -19.43 35.22 30.25
CA GLU A 251 -20.25 35.98 31.20
C GLU A 251 -20.79 35.05 32.30
N LYS A 252 -21.35 33.90 31.92
CA LYS A 252 -21.91 32.94 32.87
C LYS A 252 -20.86 32.27 33.76
N ILE A 253 -19.66 32.01 33.24
CA ILE A 253 -18.51 31.54 34.03
C ILE A 253 -18.10 32.59 35.06
N GLN A 254 -18.09 33.87 34.67
CA GLN A 254 -17.72 34.97 35.56
C GLN A 254 -18.75 35.13 36.69
N ASP A 255 -20.05 35.01 36.40
CA ASP A 255 -21.11 35.04 37.40
C ASP A 255 -21.01 33.89 38.41
N LEU A 256 -20.76 32.66 37.93
CA LEU A 256 -20.53 31.51 38.81
C LEU A 256 -19.34 31.74 39.73
N ARG A 257 -18.22 32.23 39.20
CA ARG A 257 -17.02 32.52 40.00
C ARG A 257 -17.29 33.56 41.08
N ASN A 258 -18.03 34.62 40.74
CA ASN A 258 -18.39 35.67 41.69
C ASN A 258 -19.30 35.14 42.80
N ASN A 259 -20.24 34.24 42.48
CA ASN A 259 -21.12 33.59 43.45
C ASN A 259 -20.34 32.66 44.39
N ASP A 260 -19.41 31.85 43.86
CA ASP A 260 -18.57 30.97 44.68
C ASP A 260 -17.67 31.79 45.63
N GLU A 261 -17.06 32.87 45.15
CA GLU A 261 -16.29 33.77 46.02
C GLU A 261 -17.15 34.41 47.11
N LYS A 262 -18.42 34.74 46.80
CA LYS A 262 -19.36 35.27 47.79
C LYS A 262 -19.71 34.23 48.85
N ALA A 263 -20.03 33.00 48.44
CA ALA A 263 -20.32 31.90 49.37
C ALA A 263 -19.12 31.58 50.28
N ILE A 264 -17.91 31.55 49.73
CA ILE A 264 -16.68 31.36 50.51
C ILE A 264 -16.47 32.48 51.52
N ARG A 265 -16.74 33.74 51.15
CA ARG A 265 -16.65 34.90 52.06
C ARG A 265 -17.65 34.78 53.22
N GLU A 266 -18.88 34.40 52.94
CA GLU A 266 -19.91 34.17 53.96
C GLU A 266 -19.53 33.03 54.90
N LEU A 267 -19.03 31.91 54.36
CA LEU A 267 -18.56 30.76 55.15
C LEU A 267 -17.39 31.15 56.07
N LYS A 268 -16.41 31.89 55.56
CA LYS A 268 -15.27 32.39 56.35
C LYS A 268 -15.73 33.30 57.49
N LYS A 269 -16.69 34.17 57.23
CA LYS A 269 -17.25 35.06 58.25
C LYS A 269 -17.95 34.26 59.35
N PHE A 270 -18.77 33.28 58.98
CA PHE A 270 -19.44 32.39 59.92
C PHE A 270 -18.44 31.64 60.82
N PHE A 271 -17.42 31.01 60.24
CA PHE A 271 -16.39 30.32 61.03
C PHE A 271 -15.59 31.27 61.93
N SER A 272 -15.33 32.50 61.50
CA SER A 272 -14.65 33.51 62.33
C SER A 272 -15.47 33.87 63.56
N GLU A 273 -16.79 34.11 63.38
CA GLU A 273 -17.70 34.42 64.48
C GLU A 273 -17.79 33.25 65.48
N GLU A 274 -17.83 32.01 64.98
CA GLU A 274 -17.93 30.83 65.84
C GLU A 274 -16.63 30.57 66.62
N ILE A 275 -15.47 30.78 66.00
CA ILE A 275 -14.16 30.72 66.69
C ILE A 275 -14.06 31.79 67.78
N GLU A 276 -14.57 32.99 67.54
CA GLU A 276 -14.56 34.08 68.52
C GLU A 276 -15.43 33.74 69.74
N LYS A 277 -16.65 33.24 69.53
CA LYS A 277 -17.52 32.74 70.61
C LYS A 277 -16.83 31.65 71.44
N LEU A 278 -16.20 30.68 70.78
CA LEU A 278 -15.47 29.58 71.47
C LEU A 278 -14.31 30.11 72.31
N LYS A 279 -13.58 31.12 71.83
CA LYS A 279 -12.51 31.76 72.60
C LYS A 279 -13.05 32.46 73.85
N THR A 280 -14.17 33.17 73.74
CA THR A 280 -14.82 33.83 74.88
C THR A 280 -15.24 32.80 75.95
N ILE A 281 -15.87 31.70 75.55
CA ILE A 281 -16.26 30.62 76.47
C ILE A 281 -15.03 30.01 77.15
N MET A 282 -13.95 29.77 76.41
CA MET A 282 -12.70 29.23 76.97
C MET A 282 -12.02 30.19 77.95
N THR A 283 -12.14 31.51 77.76
CA THR A 283 -11.64 32.50 78.72
C THR A 283 -12.47 32.54 79.99
N GLU A 284 -13.80 32.43 79.87
CA GLU A 284 -14.72 32.37 81.03
C GLU A 284 -14.44 31.13 81.89
N LEU A 285 -14.28 29.96 81.27
CA LEU A 285 -13.95 28.71 81.98
C LEU A 285 -12.58 28.72 82.67
N ARG A 286 -11.65 29.57 82.22
CA ARG A 286 -10.32 29.71 82.80
C ARG A 286 -10.26 30.71 83.96
N GLU A 287 -11.27 31.59 84.09
CA GLU A 287 -11.40 32.52 85.23
C GLU A 287 -12.19 31.91 86.40
N GLU A 288 -12.83 30.75 86.21
CA GLU A 288 -13.55 30.00 87.26
C GLU A 288 -12.71 28.91 87.97
N GLU A 289 -11.43 28.73 87.64
CA GLU A 289 -10.43 27.92 88.38
C GLU A 289 -9.47 28.78 89.21
#